data_AF-A0A3C1ZA40-F1
#
_entry.id   AF-A0A3C1ZA40-F1
#
_cell.length_a   1.000
_cell.length_b   1.000
_cell.length_c   1.000
_cell.angle_alpha   90.00
_cell.angle_beta   90.00
_cell.angle_gamma   90.00
#
_symmetry.space_group_name_H-M   'P 1'
#
loop_
_entity.id
_entity.type
_entity.pdbx_description
1 polymer ?
#
loop_
_entity_poly.entity_id
_entity_poly.type
_entity_poly.pdbx_seq_one_letter_code
_entity_poly.pdbx_strand_id
1 'polypeptide(L)'
;MSRLFTCLLFAAAMLTAGAYDYKVGDLCYNINEDGNTVSVAPEKSNGGYTSLSGKVTIPRMVLIENRPYTVTAIGRNAFYYCKNITEVVIGDAVTIIDSFAFEDCSGLTSVTFGRVLQVIGFSSFSGCKSLTTLDIPKPVKEIGESAFDGCTSLTTITLPSTLLTIGRSAFAYCSKVTTINGGENVERMGRGAIDYTKWYSNQPTGVVYFGKVAVGVRGDVPETITFKEGIVSIAPYFVSSDYLLHVNFPSTLKEIGEQSFEFCRELNNVTFPASLEVIGPTAFDACMAFTDVVIPDNVTTIGNNAFSRSSNITKVTIGKGVTSIGQTAFTSCTGLQHIYSFPDPDLVVMGKDVFYRGPSSSCVLHVKSEYLSKYETADQWKNFMPNIVGDLSDAPAAKKGDVNGDGEVGIADVTVLVDLISNRSENERSDVNGDGETGIPDVTVLVSLILESLR
;
A
#
# COMPACT_ATOMS: atom_id res chain seq x y z
N MET A 1 5.93 -44.58 24.44
CA MET A 1 7.24 -45.29 24.45
C MET A 1 7.91 -44.97 23.12
N SER A 2 8.95 -44.13 23.08
CA SER A 2 10.37 -44.51 23.27
C SER A 2 10.79 -45.55 22.22
N ARG A 3 11.84 -45.40 21.39
CA ARG A 3 13.01 -44.51 21.34
C ARG A 3 13.80 -44.89 20.07
N LEU A 4 14.66 -43.98 19.62
CA LEU A 4 15.96 -44.22 18.96
C LEU A 4 16.00 -45.03 17.65
N PHE A 5 16.38 -44.34 16.56
CA PHE A 5 17.38 -44.87 15.65
C PHE A 5 18.50 -43.82 15.44
N THR A 6 19.49 -43.95 16.32
CA THR A 6 20.94 -43.99 16.03
C THR A 6 21.58 -42.81 15.28
N CYS A 7 22.08 -41.85 16.08
CA CYS A 7 23.33 -41.14 15.79
C CYS A 7 24.50 -42.13 15.64
N LEU A 8 25.29 -41.98 14.58
CA LEU A 8 26.68 -42.45 14.52
C LEU A 8 27.51 -41.37 13.82
N LEU A 9 28.42 -40.80 14.61
CA LEU A 9 29.41 -39.76 14.29
C LEU A 9 30.53 -40.28 13.37
N PHE A 10 31.14 -39.35 12.63
CA PHE A 10 32.57 -38.95 12.56
C PHE A 10 32.90 -38.55 11.10
N ALA A 11 33.16 -37.29 10.79
CA ALA A 11 34.35 -36.58 11.26
C ALA A 11 34.11 -35.10 11.63
N ALA A 12 34.80 -34.68 12.68
CA ALA A 12 34.85 -33.30 13.13
C ALA A 12 35.63 -32.43 12.14
N ALA A 13 34.98 -31.39 11.62
CA ALA A 13 35.61 -30.11 11.37
C ALA A 13 35.06 -29.13 12.41
N MET A 14 35.97 -28.36 12.99
CA MET A 14 35.76 -27.48 14.15
C MET A 14 34.51 -26.59 14.02
N LEU A 15 33.81 -26.38 15.14
CA LEU A 15 33.01 -25.17 15.36
C LEU A 15 33.94 -23.96 15.26
N THR A 16 34.09 -23.43 14.05
CA THR A 16 33.93 -21.99 13.85
C THR A 16 32.48 -21.80 13.41
N ALA A 17 31.80 -20.78 13.91
CA ALA A 17 30.50 -20.38 13.40
C ALA A 17 30.70 -19.83 11.97
N GLY A 18 30.89 -20.73 11.01
CA GLY A 18 31.01 -20.40 9.60
C GLY A 18 29.69 -19.81 9.12
N ALA A 19 29.76 -18.87 8.19
CA ALA A 19 28.57 -18.28 7.57
C ALA A 19 27.87 -19.25 6.57
N TYR A 20 28.45 -20.44 6.37
CA TYR A 20 27.99 -21.46 5.44
C TYR A 20 28.19 -22.90 5.96
N ASP A 21 27.40 -23.86 5.46
CA ASP A 21 27.55 -25.30 5.76
C ASP A 21 28.59 -25.99 4.87
N TYR A 22 28.55 -25.74 3.55
CA TYR A 22 29.43 -26.38 2.57
C TYR A 22 29.99 -25.38 1.57
N LYS A 23 31.21 -25.63 1.08
CA LYS A 23 31.80 -24.90 -0.06
C LYS A 23 32.04 -25.86 -1.22
N VAL A 24 31.46 -25.56 -2.39
CA VAL A 24 31.60 -26.35 -3.62
C VAL A 24 32.08 -25.44 -4.73
N GLY A 25 33.31 -25.68 -5.19
CA GLY A 25 34.01 -24.76 -6.08
C GLY A 25 34.16 -23.38 -5.42
N ASP A 26 33.72 -22.35 -6.13
CA ASP A 26 33.82 -20.96 -5.69
C ASP A 26 32.68 -20.49 -4.79
N LEU A 27 31.60 -21.28 -4.65
CA LEU A 27 30.39 -20.89 -3.93
C LEU A 27 30.19 -21.71 -2.64
N CYS A 28 29.61 -21.04 -1.66
CA CYS A 28 29.23 -21.59 -0.37
C CYS A 28 27.71 -21.75 -0.29
N TYR A 29 27.25 -22.76 0.44
CA TYR A 29 25.87 -23.20 0.47
C TYR A 29 25.43 -23.55 1.89
N ASN A 30 24.16 -23.26 2.21
CA ASN A 30 23.46 -23.76 3.39
C ASN A 30 22.38 -24.75 2.97
N ILE A 31 22.26 -25.86 3.70
CA ILE A 31 21.14 -26.79 3.53
C ILE A 31 19.90 -26.16 4.14
N ASN A 32 18.83 -26.09 3.36
CA ASN A 32 17.56 -25.56 3.83
C ASN A 32 16.87 -26.56 4.77
N GLU A 33 15.89 -26.09 5.55
CA GLU A 33 15.17 -26.91 6.55
C GLU A 33 14.51 -28.18 5.96
N ASP A 34 14.18 -28.18 4.67
CA ASP A 34 13.64 -29.33 3.95
C ASP A 34 14.63 -30.49 3.75
N GLY A 35 15.92 -30.26 4.01
CA GLY A 35 17.01 -31.22 3.87
C GLY A 35 17.30 -31.69 2.43
N ASN A 36 16.72 -31.04 1.42
CA ASN A 36 16.78 -31.43 0.00
C ASN A 36 17.15 -30.28 -0.95
N THR A 37 17.07 -29.04 -0.48
CA THR A 37 17.45 -27.85 -1.23
C THR A 37 18.54 -27.08 -0.50
N VAL A 38 19.21 -26.19 -1.24
CA VAL A 38 20.25 -25.32 -0.69
C VAL A 38 20.06 -23.88 -1.10
N SER A 39 20.59 -22.98 -0.28
CA SER A 39 20.71 -21.56 -0.56
C SER A 39 22.18 -21.18 -0.73
N VAL A 40 22.50 -20.29 -1.67
CA VAL A 40 23.85 -19.70 -1.74
C VAL A 40 24.07 -18.86 -0.48
N ALA A 41 25.13 -19.16 0.26
CA ALA A 41 25.47 -18.53 1.51
C ALA A 41 26.65 -17.54 1.33
N PRO A 42 26.79 -16.53 2.20
CA PRO A 42 27.99 -15.69 2.19
C PRO A 42 29.22 -16.48 2.67
N GLU A 43 30.39 -16.16 2.11
CA GLU A 43 31.67 -16.77 2.52
C GLU A 43 32.10 -16.36 3.94
N LYS A 44 31.65 -15.20 4.44
CA LYS A 44 31.94 -14.68 5.78
C LYS A 44 30.69 -14.02 6.37
N SER A 45 30.71 -13.75 7.68
CA SER A 45 29.54 -13.26 8.44
C SER A 45 28.97 -11.91 7.95
N ASN A 46 29.77 -11.08 7.27
CA ASN A 46 29.38 -9.74 6.79
C ASN A 46 29.40 -9.66 5.25
N GLY A 47 29.07 -10.75 4.57
CA GLY A 47 29.22 -10.88 3.13
C GLY A 47 30.48 -11.65 2.73
N GLY A 48 30.52 -12.12 1.49
CA GLY A 48 31.59 -12.98 0.99
C GLY A 48 31.94 -12.72 -0.46
N TYR A 49 32.97 -13.39 -0.97
CA TYR A 49 33.37 -13.38 -2.38
C TYR A 49 34.01 -12.10 -2.94
N THR A 50 34.62 -11.24 -2.09
CA THR A 50 35.33 -10.04 -2.58
C THR A 50 36.51 -10.35 -3.52
N SER A 51 37.00 -11.59 -3.51
CA SER A 51 38.01 -12.10 -4.46
C SER A 51 37.42 -12.67 -5.76
N LEU A 52 36.13 -13.02 -5.81
CA LEU A 52 35.50 -13.44 -7.07
C LEU A 52 35.42 -12.26 -8.02
N SER A 53 35.66 -12.54 -9.31
CA SER A 53 35.68 -11.51 -10.33
C SER A 53 35.09 -12.03 -11.64
N GLY A 54 34.65 -11.11 -12.49
CA GLY A 54 34.08 -11.46 -13.78
C GLY A 54 32.69 -12.09 -13.65
N LYS A 55 32.45 -13.16 -14.43
CA LYS A 55 31.16 -13.85 -14.49
C LYS A 55 31.03 -14.89 -13.40
N VAL A 56 29.96 -14.80 -12.61
CA VAL A 56 29.55 -15.82 -11.63
C VAL A 56 28.26 -16.51 -12.09
N THR A 57 28.25 -17.83 -12.07
CA THR A 57 27.07 -18.64 -12.40
C THR A 57 26.59 -19.37 -11.15
N ILE A 58 25.35 -19.09 -10.75
CA ILE A 58 24.67 -19.81 -9.67
C ILE A 58 23.92 -20.97 -10.33
N PRO A 59 24.34 -22.22 -10.10
CA PRO A 59 23.80 -23.35 -10.84
C PRO A 59 22.39 -23.70 -10.38
N ARG A 60 21.64 -24.40 -11.23
CA ARG A 60 20.33 -24.97 -10.84
C ARG A 60 20.45 -26.03 -9.73
N MET A 61 21.54 -26.81 -9.77
CA MET A 61 21.81 -27.89 -8.83
C MET A 61 23.29 -27.91 -8.46
N VAL A 62 23.61 -28.41 -7.27
CA VAL A 62 24.97 -28.63 -6.79
C VAL A 62 25.08 -30.04 -6.17
N LEU A 63 26.24 -30.67 -6.31
CA LEU A 63 26.56 -31.92 -5.64
C LEU A 63 27.32 -31.61 -4.34
N ILE A 64 26.75 -31.97 -3.20
CA ILE A 64 27.41 -31.90 -1.90
C ILE A 64 27.55 -33.34 -1.41
N GLU A 65 28.79 -33.80 -1.20
CA GLU A 65 29.08 -35.18 -0.77
C GLU A 65 28.41 -36.25 -1.66
N ASN A 66 28.45 -36.04 -2.99
CA ASN A 66 27.79 -36.88 -4.01
C ASN A 66 26.26 -36.95 -3.95
N ARG A 67 25.61 -36.13 -3.11
CA ARG A 67 24.16 -35.96 -3.09
C ARG A 67 23.75 -34.70 -3.86
N PRO A 68 22.78 -34.78 -4.79
CA PRO A 68 22.29 -33.61 -5.50
C PRO A 68 21.35 -32.77 -4.62
N TYR A 69 21.58 -31.46 -4.63
CA TYR A 69 20.70 -30.47 -4.03
C TYR A 69 20.27 -29.46 -5.09
N THR A 70 19.00 -29.06 -5.06
CA THR A 70 18.51 -27.96 -5.90
C THR A 70 18.85 -26.63 -5.23
N VAL A 71 19.41 -25.67 -5.99
CA VAL A 71 19.70 -24.32 -5.49
C VAL A 71 18.45 -23.47 -5.65
N THR A 72 17.78 -23.16 -4.56
CA THR A 72 16.45 -22.50 -4.56
C THR A 72 16.49 -21.05 -4.10
N ALA A 73 17.56 -20.60 -3.46
CA ALA A 73 17.68 -19.21 -3.03
C ALA A 73 19.11 -18.69 -3.07
N ILE A 74 19.22 -17.35 -3.08
CA ILE A 74 20.44 -16.61 -2.79
C ILE A 74 20.22 -15.94 -1.45
N GLY A 75 20.94 -16.39 -0.44
CA GLY A 75 20.73 -15.99 0.94
C GLY A 75 21.15 -14.54 1.22
N ARG A 76 20.71 -14.05 2.38
CA ARG A 76 21.03 -12.71 2.86
C ARG A 76 22.54 -12.44 2.81
N ASN A 77 22.91 -11.26 2.30
CA ASN A 77 24.30 -10.81 2.15
C ASN A 77 25.22 -11.71 1.29
N ALA A 78 24.71 -12.70 0.52
CA ALA A 78 25.56 -13.71 -0.13
C ALA A 78 26.76 -13.14 -0.90
N PHE A 79 26.52 -12.11 -1.73
CA PHE A 79 27.51 -11.40 -2.54
C PHE A 79 27.65 -9.93 -2.11
N TYR A 80 27.32 -9.58 -0.86
CA TYR A 80 27.46 -8.22 -0.36
C TYR A 80 28.88 -7.66 -0.62
N TYR A 81 28.94 -6.47 -1.22
CA TYR A 81 30.18 -5.75 -1.52
C TYR A 81 31.12 -6.42 -2.54
N CYS A 82 30.62 -7.33 -3.39
CA CYS A 82 31.41 -7.99 -4.44
C CYS A 82 31.69 -7.08 -5.65
N LYS A 83 32.56 -6.09 -5.47
CA LYS A 83 32.85 -5.06 -6.48
C LYS A 83 33.49 -5.55 -7.78
N ASN A 84 34.08 -6.74 -7.77
CA ASN A 84 34.82 -7.29 -8.91
C ASN A 84 33.97 -8.22 -9.80
N ILE A 85 32.78 -8.63 -9.34
CA ILE A 85 31.83 -9.40 -10.15
C ILE A 85 31.23 -8.46 -11.18
N THR A 86 31.23 -8.86 -12.45
CA THR A 86 30.71 -8.07 -13.57
C THR A 86 29.43 -8.65 -14.14
N GLU A 87 29.21 -9.96 -14.03
CA GLU A 87 28.03 -10.63 -14.56
C GLU A 87 27.56 -11.71 -13.58
N VAL A 88 26.26 -11.81 -13.35
CA VAL A 88 25.65 -12.90 -12.58
C VAL A 88 24.61 -13.62 -13.43
N VAL A 89 24.71 -14.95 -13.51
CA VAL A 89 23.70 -15.82 -14.11
C VAL A 89 23.05 -16.65 -13.01
N ILE A 90 21.76 -16.42 -12.77
CA ILE A 90 20.98 -17.07 -11.71
C ILE A 90 20.24 -18.28 -12.28
N GLY A 91 20.42 -19.45 -11.68
CA GLY A 91 19.82 -20.70 -12.13
C GLY A 91 18.29 -20.72 -12.05
N ASP A 92 17.66 -21.43 -12.99
CA ASP A 92 16.19 -21.55 -13.17
C ASP A 92 15.44 -22.31 -12.05
N ALA A 93 16.08 -22.61 -10.91
CA ALA A 93 15.41 -23.12 -9.72
C ALA A 93 15.39 -22.12 -8.56
N VAL A 94 16.08 -20.98 -8.69
CA VAL A 94 16.11 -19.93 -7.68
C VAL A 94 14.77 -19.20 -7.68
N THR A 95 14.06 -19.28 -6.55
CA THR A 95 12.78 -18.61 -6.32
C THR A 95 12.91 -17.34 -5.50
N ILE A 96 14.01 -17.19 -4.74
CA ILE A 96 14.23 -16.08 -3.80
C ILE A 96 15.63 -15.50 -3.96
N ILE A 97 15.70 -14.17 -4.09
CA ILE A 97 16.91 -13.38 -3.85
C ILE A 97 16.66 -12.59 -2.57
N ASP A 98 17.32 -12.98 -1.49
CA ASP A 98 17.08 -12.42 -0.17
C ASP A 98 17.73 -11.04 0.00
N SER A 99 17.49 -10.43 1.15
CA SER A 99 17.90 -9.07 1.48
C SER A 99 19.40 -8.88 1.34
N PHE A 100 19.82 -7.77 0.74
CA PHE A 100 21.22 -7.38 0.56
C PHE A 100 22.08 -8.36 -0.24
N ALA A 101 21.49 -9.34 -0.94
CA ALA A 101 22.23 -10.43 -1.59
C ALA A 101 23.35 -9.95 -2.52
N PHE A 102 23.16 -8.84 -3.24
CA PHE A 102 24.12 -8.21 -4.15
C PHE A 102 24.31 -6.71 -3.86
N GLU A 103 23.98 -6.25 -2.63
CA GLU A 103 24.18 -4.85 -2.29
C GLU A 103 25.65 -4.43 -2.45
N ASP A 104 25.88 -3.25 -3.02
CA ASP A 104 27.20 -2.69 -3.34
C ASP A 104 28.09 -3.58 -4.23
N CYS A 105 27.51 -4.47 -5.04
CA CYS A 105 28.20 -5.09 -6.18
C CYS A 105 28.45 -4.07 -7.30
N SER A 106 29.26 -3.04 -7.02
CA SER A 106 29.37 -1.85 -7.87
C SER A 106 29.96 -2.11 -9.26
N GLY A 107 30.62 -3.25 -9.48
CA GLY A 107 31.13 -3.68 -10.78
C GLY A 107 30.13 -4.48 -11.63
N LEU A 108 28.99 -4.88 -11.06
CA LEU A 108 27.99 -5.71 -11.72
C LEU A 108 27.33 -4.92 -12.86
N THR A 109 27.50 -5.39 -14.10
CA THR A 109 26.97 -4.73 -15.30
C THR A 109 25.70 -5.39 -15.83
N SER A 110 25.52 -6.69 -15.57
CA SER A 110 24.36 -7.48 -15.99
C SER A 110 23.99 -8.59 -15.02
N VAL A 111 22.69 -8.88 -14.95
CA VAL A 111 22.12 -10.01 -14.20
C VAL A 111 21.15 -10.74 -15.11
N THR A 112 21.32 -12.06 -15.21
CA THR A 112 20.33 -12.95 -15.86
C THR A 112 19.55 -13.67 -14.76
N PHE A 113 18.27 -13.37 -14.63
CA PHE A 113 17.41 -14.02 -13.64
C PHE A 113 16.92 -15.38 -14.11
N GLY A 114 16.71 -16.28 -13.15
CA GLY A 114 16.04 -17.55 -13.39
C GLY A 114 14.54 -17.37 -13.66
N ARG A 115 13.96 -18.26 -14.47
CA ARG A 115 12.57 -18.14 -14.96
C ARG A 115 11.48 -18.27 -13.90
N VAL A 116 11.80 -18.81 -12.72
CA VAL A 116 10.84 -19.11 -11.65
C VAL A 116 10.96 -18.18 -10.45
N LEU A 117 11.79 -17.13 -10.54
CA LEU A 117 12.01 -16.16 -9.46
C LEU A 117 10.69 -15.51 -9.03
N GLN A 118 10.43 -15.54 -7.71
CA GLN A 118 9.22 -15.00 -7.10
C GLN A 118 9.50 -13.72 -6.32
N VAL A 119 10.63 -13.67 -5.60
CA VAL A 119 10.92 -12.64 -4.61
C VAL A 119 12.28 -11.98 -4.88
N ILE A 120 12.27 -10.65 -4.91
CA ILE A 120 13.46 -9.79 -4.90
C ILE A 120 13.43 -8.99 -3.59
N GLY A 121 14.33 -9.32 -2.67
CA GLY A 121 14.31 -8.83 -1.30
C GLY A 121 14.84 -7.41 -1.10
N PHE A 122 14.74 -6.95 0.15
CA PHE A 122 15.16 -5.63 0.62
C PHE A 122 16.61 -5.32 0.23
N SER A 123 16.84 -4.18 -0.43
CA SER A 123 18.18 -3.73 -0.88
C SER A 123 19.00 -4.77 -1.65
N SER A 124 18.37 -5.79 -2.25
CA SER A 124 19.09 -6.94 -2.82
C SER A 124 20.11 -6.59 -3.91
N PHE A 125 19.92 -5.50 -4.66
CA PHE A 125 20.85 -4.96 -5.66
C PHE A 125 21.15 -3.47 -5.43
N SER A 126 20.90 -2.94 -4.24
CA SER A 126 21.20 -1.53 -3.93
C SER A 126 22.68 -1.22 -4.19
N GLY A 127 22.99 -0.07 -4.77
CA GLY A 127 24.38 0.33 -5.05
C GLY A 127 25.08 -0.43 -6.18
N CYS A 128 24.38 -1.25 -6.97
CA CYS A 128 24.91 -1.87 -8.21
C CYS A 128 25.12 -0.81 -9.32
N LYS A 129 26.06 0.12 -9.09
CA LYS A 129 26.25 1.36 -9.86
C LYS A 129 26.57 1.17 -11.34
N SER A 130 27.08 0.01 -11.73
CA SER A 130 27.40 -0.34 -13.12
C SER A 130 26.30 -1.12 -13.84
N LEU A 131 25.22 -1.51 -13.17
CA LEU A 131 24.14 -2.28 -13.78
C LEU A 131 23.45 -1.41 -14.84
N THR A 132 23.37 -1.90 -16.08
CA THR A 132 22.94 -1.09 -17.24
C THR A 132 21.50 -1.35 -17.68
N THR A 133 21.08 -2.61 -17.63
CA THR A 133 19.72 -3.03 -17.96
C THR A 133 19.19 -3.98 -16.89
N LEU A 134 17.87 -4.03 -16.77
CA LEU A 134 17.17 -4.90 -15.85
C LEU A 134 15.96 -5.52 -16.55
N ASP A 135 15.85 -6.84 -16.52
CA ASP A 135 14.72 -7.61 -17.06
C ASP A 135 14.17 -8.53 -15.98
N ILE A 136 13.09 -8.10 -15.30
CA ILE A 136 12.51 -8.82 -14.18
C ILE A 136 11.56 -9.92 -14.69
N PRO A 137 11.73 -11.19 -14.27
CA PRO A 137 10.99 -12.31 -14.86
C PRO A 137 9.51 -12.34 -14.43
N LYS A 138 8.70 -12.93 -15.32
CA LYS A 138 7.23 -13.00 -15.23
C LYS A 138 6.59 -13.51 -13.93
N PRO A 139 7.21 -14.32 -13.06
CA PRO A 139 6.52 -14.74 -11.83
C PRO A 139 6.63 -13.72 -10.69
N VAL A 140 7.52 -12.73 -10.77
CA VAL A 140 7.72 -11.75 -9.70
C VAL A 140 6.46 -10.91 -9.52
N LYS A 141 5.95 -10.88 -8.28
CA LYS A 141 4.78 -10.09 -7.88
C LYS A 141 5.14 -8.84 -7.10
N GLU A 142 6.30 -8.83 -6.46
CA GLU A 142 6.76 -7.75 -5.59
C GLU A 142 8.26 -7.51 -5.76
N ILE A 143 8.64 -6.24 -5.76
CA ILE A 143 10.03 -5.79 -5.65
C ILE A 143 10.18 -5.12 -4.29
N GLY A 144 11.12 -5.61 -3.47
CA GLY A 144 11.34 -5.14 -2.11
C GLY A 144 11.82 -3.69 -2.02
N GLU A 145 11.73 -3.12 -0.80
CA GLU A 145 12.24 -1.78 -0.50
C GLU A 145 13.74 -1.66 -0.85
N SER A 146 14.10 -0.53 -1.47
CA SER A 146 15.46 -0.19 -1.92
C SER A 146 16.14 -1.24 -2.80
N ALA A 147 15.41 -2.22 -3.36
CA ALA A 147 15.98 -3.37 -4.07
C ALA A 147 17.01 -2.99 -5.15
N PHE A 148 16.80 -1.91 -5.88
CA PHE A 148 17.70 -1.38 -6.91
C PHE A 148 18.10 0.08 -6.66
N ASP A 149 18.00 0.55 -5.42
CA ASP A 149 18.34 1.93 -5.05
C ASP A 149 19.79 2.26 -5.48
N GLY A 150 20.00 3.43 -6.06
CA GLY A 150 21.33 3.89 -6.46
C GLY A 150 21.99 3.10 -7.59
N CYS A 151 21.25 2.32 -8.38
CA CYS A 151 21.74 1.72 -9.62
C CYS A 151 21.91 2.77 -10.73
N THR A 152 22.89 3.66 -10.56
CA THR A 152 23.06 4.91 -11.32
C THR A 152 23.37 4.75 -12.82
N SER A 153 23.70 3.53 -13.27
CA SER A 153 23.93 3.25 -14.69
C SER A 153 22.73 2.63 -15.40
N LEU A 154 21.66 2.27 -14.68
CA LEU A 154 20.46 1.70 -15.29
C LEU A 154 19.86 2.71 -16.25
N THR A 155 19.64 2.32 -17.50
CA THR A 155 18.97 3.15 -18.51
C THR A 155 17.57 2.65 -18.83
N THR A 156 17.38 1.33 -18.77
CA THR A 156 16.13 0.67 -19.16
C THR A 156 15.77 -0.42 -18.14
N ILE A 157 14.51 -0.43 -17.73
CA ILE A 157 13.92 -1.45 -16.86
C ILE A 157 12.78 -2.12 -17.61
N THR A 158 12.72 -3.45 -17.57
CA THR A 158 11.59 -4.24 -18.04
C THR A 158 10.97 -4.94 -16.84
N LEU A 159 9.69 -4.66 -16.58
CA LEU A 159 8.90 -5.20 -15.48
C LEU A 159 7.88 -6.20 -16.01
N PRO A 160 7.57 -7.26 -15.24
CA PRO A 160 6.60 -8.26 -15.66
C PRO A 160 5.17 -7.76 -15.45
N SER A 161 4.23 -8.28 -16.25
CA SER A 161 2.80 -7.98 -16.12
C SER A 161 2.16 -8.53 -14.84
N THR A 162 2.85 -9.38 -14.09
CA THR A 162 2.43 -9.91 -12.78
C THR A 162 2.82 -9.05 -11.61
N LEU A 163 3.64 -8.02 -11.83
CA LEU A 163 4.12 -7.14 -10.77
C LEU A 163 2.95 -6.31 -10.25
N LEU A 164 2.66 -6.44 -8.96
CA LEU A 164 1.59 -5.72 -8.27
C LEU A 164 2.11 -4.66 -7.31
N THR A 165 3.32 -4.86 -6.77
CA THR A 165 3.85 -3.98 -5.70
C THR A 165 5.32 -3.63 -5.92
N ILE A 166 5.65 -2.35 -5.75
CA ILE A 166 7.02 -1.84 -5.75
C ILE A 166 7.28 -1.18 -4.39
N GLY A 167 8.28 -1.67 -3.67
CA GLY A 167 8.63 -1.17 -2.34
C GLY A 167 9.16 0.26 -2.31
N ARG A 168 9.23 0.82 -1.10
CA ARG A 168 9.82 2.15 -0.83
C ARG A 168 11.19 2.26 -1.47
N SER A 169 11.48 3.37 -2.14
CA SER A 169 12.78 3.65 -2.75
C SER A 169 13.36 2.56 -3.68
N ALA A 170 12.55 1.60 -4.18
CA ALA A 170 13.05 0.43 -4.89
C ALA A 170 13.94 0.77 -6.10
N PHE A 171 13.67 1.86 -6.80
CA PHE A 171 14.46 2.40 -7.91
C PHE A 171 14.88 3.86 -7.67
N ALA A 172 14.94 4.30 -6.41
CA ALA A 172 15.42 5.64 -6.08
C ALA A 172 16.84 5.82 -6.62
N TYR A 173 17.18 7.06 -7.01
CA TYR A 173 18.51 7.43 -7.51
C TYR A 173 19.02 6.63 -8.72
N CYS A 174 18.15 5.88 -9.42
CA CYS A 174 18.42 5.30 -10.74
C CYS A 174 18.41 6.40 -11.82
N SER A 175 19.35 7.33 -11.69
CA SER A 175 19.39 8.65 -12.34
C SER A 175 19.55 8.64 -13.86
N LYS A 176 19.77 7.48 -14.48
CA LYS A 176 19.83 7.33 -15.94
C LYS A 176 18.62 6.60 -16.53
N VAL A 177 17.71 6.10 -15.71
CA VAL A 177 16.52 5.39 -16.20
C VAL A 177 15.63 6.37 -16.91
N THR A 178 15.48 6.21 -18.23
CA THR A 178 14.58 7.03 -19.06
C THR A 178 13.39 6.22 -19.55
N THR A 179 13.51 4.89 -19.57
CA THR A 179 12.52 3.97 -20.13
C THR A 179 12.20 2.87 -19.13
N ILE A 180 10.92 2.71 -18.81
CA ILE A 180 10.39 1.60 -18.04
C ILE A 180 9.33 0.94 -18.91
N ASN A 181 9.53 -0.34 -19.24
CA ASN A 181 8.60 -1.15 -20.02
C ASN A 181 7.85 -2.09 -19.07
N GLY A 182 6.54 -2.28 -19.29
CA GLY A 182 5.72 -3.10 -18.40
C GLY A 182 5.28 -2.37 -17.13
N GLY A 183 4.76 -3.13 -16.16
CA GLY A 183 4.32 -2.59 -14.86
C GLY A 183 2.91 -1.99 -14.87
N GLU A 184 2.12 -2.26 -15.92
CA GLU A 184 0.77 -1.72 -16.09
C GLU A 184 -0.20 -2.16 -14.99
N ASN A 185 0.07 -3.33 -14.38
CA ASN A 185 -0.73 -3.91 -13.31
C ASN A 185 -0.21 -3.58 -11.91
N VAL A 186 0.77 -2.68 -11.77
CA VAL A 186 1.22 -2.23 -10.45
C VAL A 186 0.09 -1.49 -9.77
N GLU A 187 -0.27 -1.95 -8.56
CA GLU A 187 -1.40 -1.46 -7.78
C GLU A 187 -0.95 -0.75 -6.50
N ARG A 188 0.31 -0.93 -6.06
CA ARG A 188 0.86 -0.27 -4.86
C ARG A 188 2.32 0.10 -5.05
N MET A 189 2.68 1.32 -4.65
CA MET A 189 4.07 1.81 -4.66
C MET A 189 4.43 2.47 -3.34
N GLY A 190 5.58 2.11 -2.79
CA GLY A 190 6.13 2.76 -1.61
C GLY A 190 6.71 4.15 -1.91
N ARG A 191 6.89 4.94 -0.85
CA ARG A 191 7.46 6.30 -0.91
C ARG A 191 8.73 6.34 -1.77
N GLY A 192 8.76 7.25 -2.73
CA GLY A 192 9.93 7.53 -3.55
C GLY A 192 10.47 6.34 -4.34
N ALA A 193 9.64 5.32 -4.62
CA ALA A 193 10.03 4.12 -5.34
C ALA A 193 10.72 4.39 -6.69
N ILE A 194 10.47 5.54 -7.31
CA ILE A 194 11.07 5.96 -8.59
C ILE A 194 11.62 7.40 -8.53
N ASP A 195 11.91 7.91 -7.32
CA ASP A 195 12.44 9.25 -7.13
C ASP A 195 13.84 9.38 -7.74
N TYR A 196 14.15 10.59 -8.22
CA TYR A 196 15.44 10.91 -8.84
C TYR A 196 15.78 10.05 -10.07
N THR A 197 14.78 9.42 -10.70
CA THR A 197 14.91 8.82 -12.03
C THR A 197 14.69 9.87 -13.12
N LYS A 198 15.35 9.71 -14.27
CA LYS A 198 15.06 10.56 -15.43
C LYS A 198 13.65 10.31 -15.97
N TRP A 199 13.14 9.09 -15.84
CA TRP A 199 11.79 8.72 -16.22
C TRP A 199 10.78 9.58 -15.49
N TYR A 200 10.91 9.72 -14.16
CA TYR A 200 10.04 10.59 -13.36
C TYR A 200 10.20 12.06 -13.76
N SER A 201 11.44 12.55 -13.87
CA SER A 201 11.69 13.94 -14.28
C SER A 201 11.34 14.27 -15.74
N ASN A 202 10.98 13.28 -16.54
CA ASN A 202 10.51 13.44 -17.93
C ASN A 202 8.98 13.37 -18.06
N GLN A 203 8.25 13.05 -16.98
CA GLN A 203 6.79 13.03 -16.99
C GLN A 203 6.21 14.45 -17.21
N PRO A 204 5.01 14.60 -17.79
CA PRO A 204 4.39 15.92 -17.87
C PRO A 204 4.18 16.54 -16.47
N THR A 205 4.07 17.87 -16.44
CA THR A 205 3.57 18.60 -15.25
C THR A 205 2.17 18.10 -14.88
N GLY A 206 1.87 18.04 -13.59
CA GLY A 206 0.64 17.49 -13.03
C GLY A 206 0.85 16.14 -12.34
N VAL A 207 -0.23 15.39 -12.16
CA VAL A 207 -0.17 14.09 -11.49
C VAL A 207 0.64 13.10 -12.34
N VAL A 208 1.62 12.46 -11.71
CA VAL A 208 2.39 11.37 -12.29
C VAL A 208 1.76 10.04 -11.90
N TYR A 209 1.72 9.12 -12.85
CA TYR A 209 1.08 7.82 -12.69
C TYR A 209 2.02 6.70 -13.11
N PHE A 210 1.94 5.58 -12.41
CA PHE A 210 2.69 4.38 -12.71
C PHE A 210 1.78 3.16 -12.52
N GLY A 211 1.52 2.40 -13.58
CA GLY A 211 0.48 1.38 -13.57
C GLY A 211 -0.87 1.97 -13.16
N LYS A 212 -1.47 1.40 -12.11
CA LYS A 212 -2.73 1.86 -11.50
C LYS A 212 -2.53 2.73 -10.25
N VAL A 213 -1.35 3.34 -10.09
CA VAL A 213 -0.97 4.16 -8.94
C VAL A 213 -0.75 5.60 -9.34
N ALA A 214 -1.31 6.55 -8.60
CA ALA A 214 -0.89 7.95 -8.66
C ALA A 214 0.27 8.18 -7.67
N VAL A 215 1.43 8.56 -8.18
CA VAL A 215 2.70 8.49 -7.43
C VAL A 215 3.21 9.82 -6.90
N GLY A 216 2.74 10.94 -7.45
CA GLY A 216 3.09 12.28 -6.99
C GLY A 216 2.62 13.36 -7.96
N VAL A 217 2.89 14.62 -7.63
CA VAL A 217 2.60 15.78 -8.49
C VAL A 217 3.89 16.44 -8.95
N ARG A 218 4.02 16.70 -10.25
CA ARG A 218 5.13 17.46 -10.83
C ARG A 218 4.74 18.89 -11.15
N GLY A 219 5.66 19.81 -10.88
CA GLY A 219 5.44 21.25 -11.05
C GLY A 219 4.59 21.81 -9.93
N ASP A 220 3.95 22.96 -10.18
CA ASP A 220 3.09 23.61 -9.20
C ASP A 220 1.82 22.78 -8.95
N VAL A 221 1.40 22.70 -7.69
CA VAL A 221 0.17 22.01 -7.31
C VAL A 221 -1.03 22.88 -7.70
N PRO A 222 -1.99 22.37 -8.50
CA PRO A 222 -3.18 23.13 -8.88
C PRO A 222 -4.17 23.25 -7.72
N GLU A 223 -5.14 24.16 -7.84
CA GLU A 223 -6.27 24.27 -6.90
C GLU A 223 -7.17 23.01 -6.93
N THR A 224 -7.19 22.27 -8.04
CA THR A 224 -7.96 21.04 -8.17
C THR A 224 -7.12 19.93 -8.78
N ILE A 225 -7.12 18.76 -8.13
CA ILE A 225 -6.58 17.53 -8.69
C ILE A 225 -7.73 16.62 -9.10
N THR A 226 -7.78 16.25 -10.37
CA THR A 226 -8.67 15.21 -10.88
C THR A 226 -7.85 13.99 -11.28
N PHE A 227 -8.12 12.87 -10.64
CA PHE A 227 -7.48 11.60 -10.97
C PHE A 227 -8.17 10.95 -12.18
N LYS A 228 -7.40 10.21 -12.99
CA LYS A 228 -7.96 9.39 -14.07
C LYS A 228 -8.59 8.11 -13.52
N GLU A 229 -9.65 7.64 -14.17
CA GLU A 229 -10.27 6.35 -13.88
C GLU A 229 -9.30 5.18 -14.08
N GLY A 230 -9.55 4.09 -13.34
CA GLY A 230 -8.70 2.89 -13.32
C GLY A 230 -7.53 2.96 -12.34
N ILE A 231 -7.30 4.12 -11.69
CA ILE A 231 -6.36 4.26 -10.59
C ILE A 231 -6.97 3.64 -9.32
N VAL A 232 -6.22 2.75 -8.68
CA VAL A 232 -6.67 2.00 -7.51
C VAL A 232 -5.98 2.43 -6.23
N SER A 233 -4.84 3.13 -6.31
CA SER A 233 -4.17 3.67 -5.13
C SER A 233 -3.46 4.99 -5.37
N ILE A 234 -3.29 5.74 -4.28
CA ILE A 234 -2.48 6.95 -4.20
C ILE A 234 -1.29 6.65 -3.31
N ALA A 235 -0.08 6.89 -3.81
CA ALA A 235 1.16 6.55 -3.11
C ALA A 235 1.37 7.41 -1.84
N PRO A 236 2.21 6.96 -0.90
CA PRO A 236 2.58 7.77 0.25
C PRO A 236 3.25 9.10 -0.13
N TYR A 237 3.01 10.15 0.66
CA TYR A 237 3.58 11.51 0.47
C TYR A 237 3.24 12.13 -0.90
N PHE A 238 2.06 11.83 -1.45
CA PHE A 238 1.65 12.24 -2.79
C PHE A 238 1.68 13.77 -3.01
N VAL A 239 1.09 14.55 -2.10
CA VAL A 239 1.09 16.02 -2.15
C VAL A 239 0.92 16.65 -0.76
N SER A 240 1.60 17.77 -0.53
CA SER A 240 1.39 18.67 0.60
C SER A 240 1.29 20.08 0.03
N SER A 241 0.19 20.80 0.30
CA SER A 241 -0.07 22.07 -0.40
C SER A 241 -1.01 22.99 0.37
N ASP A 242 -0.63 24.26 0.51
CA ASP A 242 -1.51 25.34 0.99
C ASP A 242 -2.37 25.95 -0.16
N TYR A 243 -2.39 25.35 -1.35
CA TYR A 243 -3.15 25.82 -2.52
C TYR A 243 -4.22 24.84 -3.02
N LEU A 244 -4.10 23.56 -2.66
CA LEU A 244 -5.03 22.53 -3.14
C LEU A 244 -6.38 22.71 -2.43
N LEU A 245 -7.41 23.05 -3.20
CA LEU A 245 -8.76 23.27 -2.71
C LEU A 245 -9.63 22.02 -2.85
N HIS A 246 -9.51 21.30 -3.96
CA HIS A 246 -10.42 20.19 -4.29
C HIS A 246 -9.69 18.97 -4.83
N VAL A 247 -10.24 17.78 -4.53
CA VAL A 247 -9.75 16.51 -5.05
C VAL A 247 -10.92 15.68 -5.57
N ASN A 248 -10.86 15.33 -6.85
CA ASN A 248 -11.82 14.42 -7.49
C ASN A 248 -11.18 13.04 -7.62
N PHE A 249 -11.53 12.14 -6.69
CA PHE A 249 -11.09 10.75 -6.72
C PHE A 249 -11.79 9.94 -7.82
N PRO A 250 -11.10 8.95 -8.40
CA PRO A 250 -11.71 8.07 -9.39
C PRO A 250 -12.58 7.01 -8.70
N SER A 251 -13.61 6.52 -9.40
CA SER A 251 -14.55 5.52 -8.89
C SER A 251 -13.89 4.18 -8.50
N THR A 252 -12.68 3.91 -9.00
CA THR A 252 -11.92 2.67 -8.77
C THR A 252 -10.94 2.72 -7.59
N LEU A 253 -10.81 3.86 -6.90
CA LEU A 253 -9.81 4.06 -5.85
C LEU A 253 -10.09 3.21 -4.60
N LYS A 254 -9.15 2.35 -4.23
CA LYS A 254 -9.22 1.46 -3.06
C LYS A 254 -8.36 1.93 -1.88
N GLU A 255 -7.23 2.57 -2.14
CA GLU A 255 -6.26 2.92 -1.09
C GLU A 255 -5.74 4.37 -1.22
N ILE A 256 -5.80 5.11 -0.13
CA ILE A 256 -5.13 6.40 0.03
C ILE A 256 -3.91 6.20 0.94
N GLY A 257 -2.70 6.44 0.41
CA GLY A 257 -1.45 6.14 1.09
C GLY A 257 -1.13 7.04 2.29
N GLU A 258 -0.11 6.63 3.05
CA GLU A 258 0.42 7.38 4.19
C GLU A 258 0.80 8.81 3.80
N GLN A 259 0.36 9.82 4.58
CA GLN A 259 0.70 11.23 4.36
C GLN A 259 0.39 11.74 2.94
N SER A 260 -0.55 11.13 2.21
CA SER A 260 -0.78 11.47 0.80
C SER A 260 -1.30 12.89 0.59
N PHE A 261 -2.04 13.45 1.54
CA PHE A 261 -2.57 14.81 1.54
C PHE A 261 -2.26 15.54 2.86
N GLU A 262 -1.19 15.17 3.56
CA GLU A 262 -0.79 15.83 4.80
C GLU A 262 -0.53 17.32 4.54
N PHE A 263 -0.97 18.19 5.45
CA PHE A 263 -0.83 19.65 5.34
C PHE A 263 -1.47 20.25 4.08
N CYS A 264 -2.45 19.57 3.48
CA CYS A 264 -3.33 20.20 2.50
C CYS A 264 -4.32 21.13 3.21
N ARG A 265 -3.85 22.30 3.67
CA ARG A 265 -4.59 23.13 4.65
C ARG A 265 -5.85 23.78 4.09
N GLU A 266 -5.87 24.08 2.79
CA GLU A 266 -7.02 24.67 2.11
C GLU A 266 -7.94 23.63 1.44
N LEU A 267 -7.60 22.34 1.55
CA LEU A 267 -8.39 21.25 0.98
C LEU A 267 -9.74 21.19 1.69
N ASN A 268 -10.76 21.54 0.94
CA ASN A 268 -12.15 21.53 1.35
C ASN A 268 -12.92 20.62 0.39
N ASN A 269 -13.97 19.99 0.90
CA ASN A 269 -14.87 19.17 0.10
C ASN A 269 -14.17 17.98 -0.61
N VAL A 270 -14.10 16.84 0.08
CA VAL A 270 -13.55 15.59 -0.45
C VAL A 270 -14.63 14.52 -0.39
N THR A 271 -15.09 14.10 -1.56
CA THR A 271 -16.00 12.96 -1.69
C THR A 271 -15.18 11.69 -1.89
N PHE A 272 -15.23 10.80 -0.92
CA PHE A 272 -14.57 9.50 -1.02
C PHE A 272 -15.40 8.53 -1.86
N PRO A 273 -14.81 7.81 -2.82
CA PRO A 273 -15.55 6.88 -3.67
C PRO A 273 -15.96 5.64 -2.88
N ALA A 274 -17.09 5.03 -3.26
CA ALA A 274 -17.61 3.84 -2.59
C ALA A 274 -16.67 2.63 -2.64
N SER A 275 -15.71 2.59 -3.57
CA SER A 275 -14.70 1.53 -3.68
C SER A 275 -13.54 1.67 -2.68
N LEU A 276 -13.46 2.77 -1.93
CA LEU A 276 -12.38 3.02 -1.00
C LEU A 276 -12.42 2.02 0.15
N GLU A 277 -11.29 1.35 0.40
CA GLU A 277 -11.12 0.31 1.41
C GLU A 277 -10.20 0.77 2.55
N VAL A 278 -9.22 1.63 2.26
CA VAL A 278 -8.17 2.04 3.22
C VAL A 278 -7.86 3.53 3.12
N ILE A 279 -7.86 4.21 4.29
CA ILE A 279 -7.31 5.55 4.46
C ILE A 279 -6.04 5.42 5.31
N GLY A 280 -4.89 5.74 4.71
CA GLY A 280 -3.57 5.52 5.29
C GLY A 280 -3.26 6.40 6.51
N PRO A 281 -2.20 6.05 7.27
CA PRO A 281 -1.74 6.87 8.38
C PRO A 281 -1.45 8.30 7.94
N THR A 282 -1.93 9.28 8.70
CA THR A 282 -1.64 10.70 8.48
C THR A 282 -2.11 11.22 7.11
N ALA A 283 -2.98 10.49 6.41
CA ALA A 283 -3.36 10.79 5.02
C ALA A 283 -3.92 12.21 4.83
N PHE A 284 -4.69 12.71 5.80
CA PHE A 284 -5.32 14.04 5.83
C PHE A 284 -5.03 14.78 7.14
N ASP A 285 -3.86 14.54 7.74
CA ASP A 285 -3.46 15.25 8.96
C ASP A 285 -3.18 16.73 8.64
N ALA A 286 -3.67 17.60 9.52
CA ALA A 286 -3.63 19.05 9.39
C ALA A 286 -4.29 19.59 8.10
N CYS A 287 -5.34 18.93 7.59
CA CYS A 287 -6.24 19.47 6.58
C CYS A 287 -7.24 20.43 7.22
N MET A 288 -6.83 21.68 7.43
CA MET A 288 -7.54 22.63 8.29
C MET A 288 -8.84 23.19 7.71
N ALA A 289 -9.04 23.19 6.39
CA ALA A 289 -10.27 23.62 5.73
C ALA A 289 -11.32 22.50 5.54
N PHE A 290 -11.00 21.29 5.98
CA PHE A 290 -11.85 20.12 5.79
C PHE A 290 -13.01 20.12 6.80
N THR A 291 -14.26 20.13 6.34
CA THR A 291 -15.45 20.40 7.18
C THR A 291 -16.32 19.18 7.49
N ASP A 292 -16.77 18.47 6.47
CA ASP A 292 -17.59 17.27 6.63
C ASP A 292 -16.85 16.07 6.04
N VAL A 293 -16.80 14.98 6.80
CA VAL A 293 -16.08 13.76 6.39
C VAL A 293 -17.05 12.60 6.38
N VAL A 294 -17.30 12.06 5.18
CA VAL A 294 -18.12 10.86 4.98
C VAL A 294 -17.23 9.69 4.61
N ILE A 295 -16.90 8.84 5.58
CA ILE A 295 -16.14 7.61 5.35
C ILE A 295 -17.09 6.55 4.76
N PRO A 296 -16.85 6.04 3.54
CA PRO A 296 -17.78 5.12 2.87
C PRO A 296 -17.77 3.73 3.49
N ASP A 297 -18.83 2.97 3.21
CA ASP A 297 -19.10 1.68 3.87
C ASP A 297 -18.09 0.57 3.59
N ASN A 298 -17.33 0.66 2.50
CA ASN A 298 -16.30 -0.32 2.17
C ASN A 298 -14.96 -0.03 2.86
N VAL A 299 -14.80 1.13 3.51
CA VAL A 299 -13.58 1.42 4.27
C VAL A 299 -13.51 0.49 5.46
N THR A 300 -12.45 -0.30 5.52
CA THR A 300 -12.18 -1.21 6.64
C THR A 300 -11.24 -0.58 7.66
N THR A 301 -10.36 0.32 7.22
CA THR A 301 -9.27 0.86 8.02
C THR A 301 -9.14 2.38 7.87
N ILE A 302 -9.18 3.07 9.01
CA ILE A 302 -8.77 4.47 9.16
C ILE A 302 -7.43 4.49 9.89
N GLY A 303 -6.37 4.98 9.25
CA GLY A 303 -5.00 4.94 9.77
C GLY A 303 -4.74 5.82 10.99
N ASN A 304 -3.58 5.61 11.63
CA ASN A 304 -3.12 6.47 12.72
C ASN A 304 -3.05 7.92 12.24
N ASN A 305 -3.52 8.88 13.03
CA ASN A 305 -3.50 10.30 12.69
C ASN A 305 -4.21 10.68 11.37
N ALA A 306 -5.02 9.80 10.77
CA ALA A 306 -5.55 9.99 9.41
C ALA A 306 -6.22 11.36 9.19
N PHE A 307 -6.95 11.88 10.18
CA PHE A 307 -7.62 13.19 10.15
C PHE A 307 -7.21 14.08 11.33
N SER A 308 -6.04 13.81 11.91
CA SER A 308 -5.51 14.55 13.05
C SER A 308 -5.39 16.05 12.71
N ARG A 309 -5.53 16.94 13.69
CA ARG A 309 -5.35 18.40 13.55
C ARG A 309 -6.23 19.09 12.48
N SER A 310 -7.24 18.40 11.96
CA SER A 310 -8.22 18.95 11.02
C SER A 310 -9.35 19.61 11.80
N SER A 311 -9.09 20.83 12.28
CA SER A 311 -9.87 21.51 13.31
C SER A 311 -11.25 22.01 12.86
N ASN A 312 -11.47 22.18 11.55
CA ASN A 312 -12.76 22.62 11.01
C ASN A 312 -13.72 21.47 10.73
N ILE A 313 -13.31 20.21 10.97
CA ILE A 313 -14.24 19.08 10.84
C ILE A 313 -15.32 19.23 11.89
N THR A 314 -16.57 19.43 11.47
CA THR A 314 -17.74 19.55 12.36
C THR A 314 -18.51 18.24 12.45
N LYS A 315 -18.48 17.44 11.38
CA LYS A 315 -19.23 16.19 11.26
C LYS A 315 -18.37 15.08 10.66
N VAL A 316 -18.40 13.92 11.31
CA VAL A 316 -17.79 12.68 10.78
C VAL A 316 -18.85 11.60 10.69
N THR A 317 -18.91 10.94 9.54
CA THR A 317 -19.69 9.71 9.33
C THR A 317 -18.74 8.54 9.15
N ILE A 318 -18.90 7.52 9.97
CA ILE A 318 -18.09 6.30 9.96
C ILE A 318 -18.93 5.19 9.35
N GLY A 319 -18.59 4.78 8.12
CA GLY A 319 -19.27 3.72 7.39
C GLY A 319 -19.26 2.37 8.10
N LYS A 320 -20.24 1.52 7.76
CA LYS A 320 -20.53 0.28 8.49
C LYS A 320 -19.40 -0.77 8.42
N GLY A 321 -18.54 -0.71 7.39
CA GLY A 321 -17.45 -1.67 7.19
C GLY A 321 -16.17 -1.36 7.97
N VAL A 322 -16.11 -0.22 8.68
CA VAL A 322 -14.93 0.14 9.46
C VAL A 322 -14.73 -0.85 10.59
N THR A 323 -13.57 -1.50 10.62
CA THR A 323 -13.17 -2.48 11.65
C THR A 323 -11.95 -2.02 12.45
N SER A 324 -11.23 -0.99 11.98
CA SER A 324 -10.07 -0.43 12.67
C SER A 324 -10.00 1.09 12.54
N ILE A 325 -9.85 1.78 13.68
CA ILE A 325 -9.58 3.22 13.74
C ILE A 325 -8.25 3.44 14.47
N GLY A 326 -7.28 4.01 13.78
CA GLY A 326 -5.90 4.14 14.26
C GLY A 326 -5.74 5.08 15.46
N GLN A 327 -4.58 4.96 16.09
CA GLN A 327 -4.17 5.84 17.19
C GLN A 327 -4.27 7.30 16.76
N THR A 328 -4.87 8.14 17.61
CA THR A 328 -4.98 9.59 17.39
C THR A 328 -5.61 10.00 16.05
N ALA A 329 -6.42 9.13 15.41
CA ALA A 329 -6.97 9.37 14.07
C ALA A 329 -7.75 10.69 13.92
N PHE A 330 -8.42 11.14 15.00
CA PHE A 330 -9.19 12.39 15.07
C PHE A 330 -8.71 13.28 16.24
N THR A 331 -7.42 13.18 16.60
CA THR A 331 -6.86 14.03 17.67
C THR A 331 -6.88 15.49 17.22
N SER A 332 -7.20 16.42 18.13
CA SER A 332 -7.26 17.85 17.80
C SER A 332 -8.26 18.26 16.70
N CYS A 333 -9.26 17.40 16.39
CA CYS A 333 -10.46 17.79 15.66
C CYS A 333 -11.41 18.59 16.57
N THR A 334 -11.03 19.83 16.92
CA THR A 334 -11.74 20.63 17.94
C THR A 334 -13.10 21.15 17.49
N GLY A 335 -13.34 21.25 16.19
CA GLY A 335 -14.63 21.65 15.62
C GLY A 335 -15.70 20.57 15.66
N LEU A 336 -15.35 19.33 16.03
CA LEU A 336 -16.23 18.18 15.91
C LEU A 336 -17.43 18.31 16.86
N GLN A 337 -18.62 18.35 16.27
CA GLN A 337 -19.91 18.50 16.92
C GLN A 337 -20.73 17.22 16.82
N HIS A 338 -20.64 16.48 15.72
CA HIS A 338 -21.40 15.26 15.53
C HIS A 338 -20.55 14.12 14.94
N ILE A 339 -20.72 12.92 15.49
CA ILE A 339 -20.16 11.69 14.95
C ILE A 339 -21.32 10.72 14.68
N TYR A 340 -21.41 10.21 13.45
CA TYR A 340 -22.40 9.22 13.04
C TYR A 340 -21.69 7.89 12.82
N SER A 341 -21.88 6.94 13.73
CA SER A 341 -21.18 5.66 13.71
C SER A 341 -22.14 4.53 13.35
N PHE A 342 -21.94 3.92 12.19
CA PHE A 342 -22.68 2.75 11.71
C PHE A 342 -22.13 1.37 12.14
N PRO A 343 -20.83 1.16 12.43
CA PRO A 343 -20.33 -0.17 12.76
C PRO A 343 -20.80 -0.65 14.14
N ASP A 344 -20.84 -1.98 14.33
CA ASP A 344 -20.98 -2.60 15.65
C ASP A 344 -19.70 -2.30 16.47
N PRO A 345 -19.80 -1.65 17.64
CA PRO A 345 -18.62 -1.22 18.39
C PRO A 345 -17.78 -2.40 18.90
N ASP A 346 -18.34 -3.61 18.98
CA ASP A 346 -17.61 -4.82 19.37
C ASP A 346 -16.67 -5.33 18.26
N LEU A 347 -16.91 -4.91 17.01
CA LEU A 347 -16.12 -5.28 15.84
C LEU A 347 -15.07 -4.22 15.46
N VAL A 348 -15.06 -3.07 16.15
CA VAL A 348 -14.14 -1.97 15.89
C VAL A 348 -12.99 -1.99 16.87
N VAL A 349 -11.77 -2.16 16.36
CA VAL A 349 -10.54 -1.98 17.11
C VAL A 349 -10.15 -0.49 17.07
N MET A 350 -10.22 0.20 18.21
CA MET A 350 -9.75 1.57 18.34
C MET A 350 -8.33 1.65 18.91
N GLY A 351 -7.49 2.43 18.24
CA GLY A 351 -6.18 2.82 18.73
C GLY A 351 -6.27 3.75 19.94
N LYS A 352 -5.11 4.03 20.55
CA LYS A 352 -5.07 4.93 21.70
C LYS A 352 -5.47 6.36 21.29
N ASP A 353 -6.13 7.09 22.18
CA ASP A 353 -6.29 8.55 22.08
C ASP A 353 -6.95 9.03 20.76
N VAL A 354 -7.82 8.21 20.14
CA VAL A 354 -8.47 8.50 18.83
C VAL A 354 -9.01 9.93 18.75
N PHE A 355 -9.72 10.37 19.80
CA PHE A 355 -10.36 11.68 19.89
C PHE A 355 -9.68 12.63 20.90
N TYR A 356 -8.40 12.39 21.23
CA TYR A 356 -7.70 13.17 22.25
C TYR A 356 -7.54 14.65 21.87
N ARG A 357 -7.78 15.56 22.82
CA ARG A 357 -7.82 17.02 22.61
C ARG A 357 -8.71 17.43 21.42
N GLY A 358 -9.67 16.59 21.03
CA GLY A 358 -10.54 16.75 19.87
C GLY A 358 -11.92 17.26 20.27
N PRO A 359 -13.00 16.49 20.00
CA PRO A 359 -14.38 16.96 20.06
C PRO A 359 -14.70 17.70 21.35
N SER A 360 -15.51 18.76 21.21
CA SER A 360 -16.05 19.48 22.36
C SER A 360 -16.78 18.53 23.31
N SER A 361 -16.89 18.89 24.59
CA SER A 361 -17.69 18.11 25.55
C SER A 361 -19.18 18.02 25.19
N SER A 362 -19.63 18.82 24.23
CA SER A 362 -20.98 18.81 23.67
C SER A 362 -21.12 17.97 22.40
N CYS A 363 -20.06 17.33 21.91
CA CYS A 363 -20.14 16.50 20.72
C CYS A 363 -21.11 15.33 20.94
N VAL A 364 -22.03 15.13 20.00
CA VAL A 364 -23.03 14.07 20.03
C VAL A 364 -22.56 12.89 19.19
N LEU A 365 -22.55 11.70 19.80
CA LEU A 365 -22.30 10.44 19.13
C LEU A 365 -23.64 9.77 18.77
N HIS A 366 -23.96 9.80 17.49
CA HIS A 366 -25.12 9.18 16.88
C HIS A 366 -24.79 7.75 16.47
N VAL A 367 -25.58 6.78 16.92
CA VAL A 367 -25.37 5.35 16.67
C VAL A 367 -26.67 4.65 16.33
N LYS A 368 -26.61 3.45 15.74
CA LYS A 368 -27.80 2.62 15.56
C LYS A 368 -28.45 2.34 16.92
N SER A 369 -29.77 2.46 17.01
CA SER A 369 -30.53 2.24 18.25
C SER A 369 -30.27 0.85 18.87
N GLU A 370 -30.09 -0.16 18.04
CA GLU A 370 -29.74 -1.53 18.46
C GLU A 370 -28.33 -1.66 19.08
N TYR A 371 -27.41 -0.74 18.76
CA TYR A 371 -26.05 -0.71 19.32
C TYR A 371 -25.86 0.29 20.46
N LEU A 372 -26.89 1.09 20.78
CA LEU A 372 -26.80 2.17 21.78
C LEU A 372 -26.18 1.69 23.10
N SER A 373 -26.73 0.61 23.68
CA SER A 373 -26.23 0.05 24.94
C SER A 373 -24.77 -0.44 24.88
N LYS A 374 -24.32 -0.93 23.71
CA LYS A 374 -22.92 -1.33 23.51
C LYS A 374 -22.00 -0.13 23.48
N TYR A 375 -22.38 0.95 22.79
CA TYR A 375 -21.60 2.20 22.78
C TYR A 375 -21.53 2.87 24.15
N GLU A 376 -22.62 2.88 24.91
CA GLU A 376 -22.66 3.45 26.28
C GLU A 376 -21.75 2.71 27.27
N THR A 377 -21.53 1.42 27.07
CA THR A 377 -20.71 0.57 27.95
C THR A 377 -19.27 0.38 27.45
N ALA A 378 -19.00 0.71 26.19
CA ALA A 378 -17.67 0.60 25.61
C ALA A 378 -16.72 1.68 26.16
N ASP A 379 -15.66 1.22 26.85
CA ASP A 379 -14.62 2.08 27.45
C ASP A 379 -14.01 3.10 26.48
N GLN A 380 -13.97 2.73 25.21
CA GLN A 380 -13.39 3.50 24.11
C GLN A 380 -14.29 4.67 23.66
N TRP A 381 -15.59 4.65 23.98
CA TRP A 381 -16.57 5.69 23.63
C TRP A 381 -17.07 6.50 24.84
N LYS A 382 -16.65 6.14 26.07
CA LYS A 382 -17.11 6.79 27.31
C LYS A 382 -16.91 8.31 27.37
N ASN A 383 -15.97 8.84 26.61
CA ASN A 383 -15.71 10.29 26.55
C ASN A 383 -16.86 11.08 25.91
N PHE A 384 -17.79 10.40 25.23
CA PHE A 384 -18.99 11.00 24.65
C PHE A 384 -20.20 10.97 25.59
N MET A 385 -20.11 10.33 26.76
CA MET A 385 -21.20 10.35 27.74
C MET A 385 -21.40 11.75 28.34
N PRO A 386 -22.66 12.23 28.52
CA PRO A 386 -23.93 11.52 28.30
C PRO A 386 -24.54 11.68 26.88
N ASN A 387 -23.78 12.21 25.92
CA ASN A 387 -24.25 12.61 24.59
C ASN A 387 -24.16 11.48 23.55
N ILE A 388 -24.53 10.25 23.92
CA ILE A 388 -24.66 9.12 22.98
C ILE A 388 -26.16 8.93 22.70
N VAL A 389 -26.55 8.93 21.43
CA VAL A 389 -27.97 8.84 21.02
C VAL A 389 -28.16 7.74 19.98
N GLY A 390 -29.24 6.98 20.12
CA GLY A 390 -29.63 5.92 19.21
C GLY A 390 -30.39 6.41 17.97
N ASP A 391 -29.89 7.47 17.33
CA ASP A 391 -30.54 8.12 16.19
C ASP A 391 -29.53 8.53 15.12
N LEU A 392 -29.68 7.99 13.92
CA LEU A 392 -28.85 8.26 12.74
C LEU A 392 -29.60 9.03 11.64
N SER A 393 -30.83 9.52 11.87
CA SER A 393 -31.66 10.14 10.83
C SER A 393 -30.97 11.32 10.12
N ASP A 394 -30.10 12.02 10.85
CA ASP A 394 -29.40 13.21 10.35
C ASP A 394 -28.02 12.89 9.73
N ALA A 395 -27.65 11.62 9.56
CA ALA A 395 -26.37 11.27 8.92
C ALA A 395 -26.35 11.78 7.46
N PRO A 396 -25.23 12.33 6.95
CA PRO A 396 -25.13 12.88 5.59
C PRO A 396 -25.45 11.82 4.53
N ALA A 397 -24.90 10.61 4.68
CA ALA A 397 -25.17 9.46 3.82
C ALA A 397 -26.55 8.81 4.04
N ALA A 398 -27.33 9.27 5.03
CA ALA A 398 -28.71 8.85 5.26
C ALA A 398 -29.72 9.79 4.57
N LYS A 399 -29.27 10.81 3.82
CA LYS A 399 -30.17 11.55 2.95
C LYS A 399 -30.72 10.60 1.90
N LYS A 400 -32.01 10.29 2.03
CA LYS A 400 -32.76 9.55 1.02
C LYS A 400 -32.49 10.20 -0.34
N GLY A 401 -31.88 9.45 -1.26
CA GLY A 401 -31.52 9.92 -2.60
C GLY A 401 -30.06 10.37 -2.82
N ASP A 402 -29.23 10.44 -1.77
CA ASP A 402 -27.78 10.63 -1.91
C ASP A 402 -27.13 9.29 -2.28
N VAL A 403 -27.33 8.88 -3.54
CA VAL A 403 -26.89 7.57 -4.04
C VAL A 403 -25.37 7.54 -4.16
N ASN A 404 -24.74 8.69 -4.42
CA ASN A 404 -23.31 8.79 -4.65
C ASN A 404 -22.50 9.02 -3.34
N GLY A 405 -23.15 9.44 -2.25
CA GLY A 405 -22.52 9.68 -0.95
C GLY A 405 -21.89 11.04 -0.73
N ASP A 406 -22.15 12.03 -1.59
CA ASP A 406 -21.54 13.35 -1.54
C ASP A 406 -22.23 14.28 -0.53
N GLY A 407 -23.31 13.83 0.10
CA GLY A 407 -24.07 14.60 1.08
C GLY A 407 -25.08 15.58 0.47
N GLU A 408 -25.17 15.65 -0.86
CA GLU A 408 -26.18 16.36 -1.63
C GLU A 408 -27.16 15.36 -2.29
N VAL A 409 -28.32 15.84 -2.73
CA VAL A 409 -29.25 15.02 -3.52
C VAL A 409 -29.49 15.79 -4.82
N GLY A 410 -28.89 15.31 -5.90
CA GLY A 410 -28.77 16.06 -7.14
C GLY A 410 -28.67 15.20 -8.40
N ILE A 411 -28.42 15.85 -9.54
CA ILE A 411 -28.34 15.17 -10.84
C ILE A 411 -27.19 14.15 -10.89
N ALA A 412 -26.14 14.36 -10.09
CA ALA A 412 -25.04 13.42 -9.95
C ALA A 412 -25.51 12.06 -9.39
N ASP A 413 -26.41 12.07 -8.41
CA ASP A 413 -27.01 10.85 -7.85
C ASP A 413 -27.84 10.08 -8.86
N VAL A 414 -28.58 10.79 -9.72
CA VAL A 414 -29.34 10.16 -10.81
C VAL A 414 -28.41 9.43 -11.76
N THR A 415 -27.26 10.03 -12.08
CA THR A 415 -26.26 9.43 -12.96
C THR A 415 -25.72 8.14 -12.35
N VAL A 416 -25.32 8.17 -11.08
CA VAL A 416 -24.83 6.99 -10.36
C VAL A 416 -25.90 5.90 -10.25
N LEU A 417 -27.15 6.26 -9.93
CA LEU A 417 -28.25 5.30 -9.82
C LEU A 417 -28.57 4.63 -11.16
N VAL A 418 -28.57 5.39 -12.26
CA VAL A 418 -28.79 4.85 -13.62
C VAL A 418 -27.66 3.89 -14.03
N ASP A 419 -26.41 4.22 -13.70
CA ASP A 419 -25.27 3.34 -13.97
C ASP A 419 -25.34 2.03 -13.17
N LEU A 420 -25.74 2.09 -11.90
CA LEU A 420 -25.95 0.91 -11.05
C LEU A 420 -27.03 -0.02 -11.61
N ILE A 421 -28.19 0.54 -11.99
CA ILE A 421 -29.29 -0.21 -12.61
C ILE A 421 -28.83 -0.84 -13.93
N SER A 422 -28.12 -0.08 -14.77
CA SER A 422 -27.67 -0.54 -16.09
C SER A 422 -26.66 -1.69 -15.99
N ASN A 423 -25.81 -1.67 -14.95
CA ASN A 423 -24.80 -2.69 -14.70
C ASN A 423 -25.28 -3.84 -13.80
N ARG A 424 -26.54 -3.82 -13.33
CA ARG A 424 -27.08 -4.76 -12.32
C ARG A 424 -26.20 -4.86 -11.07
N SER A 425 -25.67 -3.72 -10.65
CA SER A 425 -24.89 -3.58 -9.43
C SER A 425 -25.76 -2.92 -8.37
N GLU A 426 -25.74 -3.43 -7.15
CA GLU A 426 -26.51 -2.89 -6.04
C GLU A 426 -25.58 -2.24 -5.00
N ASN A 427 -26.02 -1.12 -4.42
CA ASN A 427 -25.45 -0.59 -3.20
C ASN A 427 -26.59 -0.28 -2.21
N GLU A 428 -26.33 -0.18 -0.91
CA GLU A 428 -27.41 0.08 0.07
C GLU A 428 -28.04 1.48 -0.04
N ARG A 429 -27.50 2.36 -0.89
CA ARG A 429 -28.01 3.71 -1.17
C ARG A 429 -28.87 3.78 -2.43
N SER A 430 -28.93 2.72 -3.22
CA SER A 430 -29.63 2.70 -4.51
C SER A 430 -31.10 2.30 -4.41
N ASP A 431 -31.48 1.63 -3.32
CA ASP A 431 -32.90 1.48 -2.93
C ASP A 431 -33.37 2.77 -2.26
N VAL A 432 -33.58 3.79 -3.10
CA VAL A 432 -34.03 5.10 -2.66
C VAL A 432 -35.46 5.02 -2.13
N ASN A 433 -36.27 4.06 -2.56
CA ASN A 433 -37.68 3.98 -2.21
C ASN A 433 -37.95 3.15 -0.94
N GLY A 434 -37.06 2.22 -0.59
CA GLY A 434 -37.09 1.35 0.59
C GLY A 434 -37.90 0.06 0.40
N ASP A 435 -38.11 -0.41 -0.84
CA ASP A 435 -38.86 -1.63 -1.14
C ASP A 435 -37.98 -2.90 -1.20
N GLY A 436 -36.68 -2.74 -1.03
CA GLY A 436 -35.70 -3.82 -1.05
C GLY A 436 -35.25 -4.21 -2.46
N GLU A 437 -35.64 -3.48 -3.50
CA GLU A 437 -35.19 -3.68 -4.89
C GLU A 437 -34.57 -2.38 -5.44
N THR A 438 -33.50 -2.48 -6.23
CA THR A 438 -32.95 -1.33 -6.96
C THR A 438 -33.48 -1.32 -8.40
N GLY A 439 -34.19 -0.28 -8.80
CA GLY A 439 -34.78 -0.19 -10.12
C GLY A 439 -35.26 1.21 -10.54
N ILE A 440 -36.00 1.23 -11.65
CA ILE A 440 -36.64 2.45 -12.18
C ILE A 440 -37.52 3.18 -11.12
N PRO A 441 -38.22 2.48 -10.19
CA PRO A 441 -38.93 3.15 -9.10
C PRO A 441 -38.04 4.05 -8.24
N ASP A 442 -36.80 3.65 -7.95
CA ASP A 442 -35.83 4.44 -7.18
C ASP A 442 -35.43 5.72 -7.90
N VAL A 443 -35.22 5.64 -9.23
CA VAL A 443 -34.95 6.82 -10.06
C VAL A 443 -36.11 7.82 -9.98
N THR A 444 -37.34 7.31 -9.93
CA THR A 444 -38.55 8.15 -9.84
C THR A 444 -38.63 8.87 -8.49
N VAL A 445 -38.31 8.17 -7.40
CA VAL A 445 -38.26 8.76 -6.06
C VAL A 445 -37.11 9.77 -5.97
N LEU A 446 -35.94 9.44 -6.50
CA LEU A 446 -34.77 10.32 -6.53
C LEU A 446 -35.02 11.62 -7.30
N VAL A 447 -35.57 11.54 -8.51
CA VAL A 447 -35.95 12.72 -9.28
C VAL A 447 -37.01 13.56 -8.55
N SER A 448 -37.94 12.92 -7.83
CA SER A 448 -38.92 13.66 -7.02
C SER A 448 -38.27 14.44 -5.88
N LEU A 449 -37.31 13.82 -5.20
CA LEU A 449 -36.55 14.47 -4.12
C LEU A 449 -35.76 15.69 -4.62
N ILE A 450 -35.14 15.59 -5.80
CA ILE A 450 -34.41 16.71 -6.44
C ILE A 450 -35.36 17.86 -6.82
N LEU A 451 -36.56 17.54 -7.33
CA LEU A 451 -37.56 18.54 -7.69
C LEU A 451 -38.14 19.25 -6.47
N GLU A 452 -38.25 18.56 -5.33
CA GLU A 452 -38.68 19.16 -4.07
C GLU A 452 -37.62 20.10 -3.48
N SER A 453 -36.33 19.80 -3.62
CA SER A 453 -35.25 20.67 -3.15
C SER A 453 -35.06 21.94 -3.99
N LEU A 454 -35.69 22.02 -5.17
CA LEU A 454 -35.65 23.18 -6.07
C LEU A 454 -36.83 24.16 -5.88
N ARG A 455 -37.78 23.84 -4.98
CA ARG A 455 -38.91 24.71 -4.59
C ARG A 455 -38.60 25.49 -3.32
#